data_AF-A0A291H0Y2-F1
#
_entry.id   AF-A0A291H0Y2-F1
#
_cell.length_a   1.000
_cell.length_b   1.000
_cell.length_c   1.000
_cell.angle_alpha   90.00
_cell.angle_beta   90.00
_cell.angle_gamma   90.00
#
_symmetry.space_group_name_H-M   'P 1'
#
loop_
_entity.id
_entity.type
_entity.pdbx_description
1 polymer ?
#
loop_
_entity_poly.entity_id
_entity_poly.type
_entity_poly.pdbx_seq_one_letter_code
_entity_poly.pdbx_strand_id
1 'polypeptide(L)'
;MVQIYTFRERLAALPATVRRRAESSSLQATVVADARAVDPGIPRDADAGHVERAARRLLRRAAQDEFAREGVARVPLPPEDIGRAELRRADVPGDARFHAFVEDVLSAVDIVPSPLERDDAVALRDARGSSDAYGLSPEVASDLASYLLCRAHVLGEGTESLEEHLAQQAEQIRGDIRAVLVRQVRVPLELKVARDRHARVQRGEVEDEFASPTGGPGDEDATAEERADFGRRARAAFEFAQTEAGRAAFGALRTGAEKAYERYGSTRTPSRNPPRKPPRP
;
A
#
# COMPACT_ATOMS: atom_id res chain seq x y z
N MET A 1 28.00 -44.80 -25.48
CA MET A 1 28.48 -43.41 -25.43
C MET A 1 27.25 -42.53 -25.18
N VAL A 2 27.01 -42.06 -23.95
CA VAL A 2 25.80 -41.30 -23.60
C VAL A 2 26.07 -39.82 -23.91
N GLN A 3 25.43 -39.28 -24.94
CA GLN A 3 25.52 -37.85 -25.26
C GLN A 3 24.81 -37.04 -24.17
N ILE A 4 25.59 -36.34 -23.34
CA ILE A 4 25.05 -35.39 -22.37
C ILE A 4 24.81 -34.08 -23.12
N TYR A 5 23.59 -33.91 -23.64
CA TYR A 5 23.15 -32.63 -24.17
C TYR A 5 23.06 -31.60 -23.06
N THR A 6 23.64 -30.42 -23.30
CA THR A 6 23.52 -29.26 -22.42
C THR A 6 22.07 -28.78 -22.35
N PHE A 7 21.68 -28.10 -21.27
CA PHE A 7 20.33 -27.56 -21.11
C PHE A 7 19.93 -26.65 -22.29
N ARG A 8 20.91 -25.91 -22.84
CA ARG A 8 20.74 -25.03 -24.01
C ARG A 8 20.40 -25.79 -25.30
N GLU A 9 21.04 -26.94 -25.53
CA GLU A 9 20.78 -27.80 -26.69
C GLU A 9 19.41 -28.50 -26.59
N ARG A 10 19.01 -28.90 -25.38
CA ARG A 10 17.67 -29.49 -25.14
C ARG A 10 16.55 -28.47 -25.36
N LEU A 11 16.75 -27.22 -24.95
CA LEU A 11 15.79 -26.14 -25.21
C LEU A 11 15.66 -25.83 -26.71
N ALA A 12 16.76 -25.87 -27.46
CA ALA A 12 16.75 -25.64 -28.91
C ALA A 12 15.98 -26.72 -29.70
N ALA A 13 15.91 -27.95 -29.17
CA ALA A 13 15.18 -29.08 -29.77
C ALA A 13 13.66 -29.05 -29.50
N LEU A 14 13.15 -28.11 -28.69
CA LEU A 14 11.72 -28.01 -28.37
C LEU A 14 10.93 -27.31 -29.48
N PRO A 15 9.64 -27.67 -29.67
CA PRO A 15 8.73 -26.95 -30.55
C PRO A 15 8.74 -25.44 -30.25
N ALA A 16 8.66 -24.61 -31.29
CA ALA A 16 8.77 -23.16 -31.15
C ALA A 16 7.76 -22.55 -30.16
N THR A 17 6.58 -23.15 -30.02
CA THR A 17 5.55 -22.78 -29.04
C THR A 17 5.99 -23.02 -27.59
N VAL A 18 6.69 -24.12 -27.32
CA VAL A 18 7.22 -24.46 -26.00
C VAL A 18 8.39 -23.53 -25.65
N ARG A 19 9.26 -23.21 -26.61
CA ARG A 19 10.33 -22.23 -26.42
C ARG A 19 9.80 -20.85 -26.08
N ARG A 20 8.83 -20.33 -26.85
CA ARG A 20 8.20 -19.03 -26.56
C ARG A 20 7.57 -18.99 -25.17
N ARG A 21 6.93 -20.08 -24.74
CA ARG A 21 6.35 -20.20 -23.40
C ARG A 21 7.40 -20.23 -22.29
N ALA A 22 8.53 -20.89 -22.52
CA ALA A 22 9.65 -20.90 -21.59
C ALA A 22 10.31 -19.51 -21.51
N GLU A 23 10.49 -18.84 -22.65
CA GLU A 23 10.99 -17.47 -22.74
C GLU A 23 10.06 -16.49 -22.02
N SER A 24 8.75 -16.56 -22.25
CA SER A 24 7.76 -15.71 -21.56
C SER A 24 7.72 -15.95 -20.06
N SER A 25 7.77 -17.22 -19.63
CA SER A 25 7.84 -17.58 -18.22
C SER A 25 9.14 -17.11 -17.56
N SER A 26 10.27 -17.17 -18.28
CA SER A 26 11.55 -16.66 -17.79
C SER A 26 11.56 -15.14 -17.67
N LEU A 27 10.94 -14.43 -18.63
CA LEU A 27 10.79 -12.98 -18.58
C LEU A 27 9.90 -12.56 -17.41
N GLN A 28 8.76 -13.22 -17.21
CA GLN A 28 7.87 -12.98 -16.07
C GLN A 28 8.62 -13.18 -14.74
N ALA A 29 9.38 -14.27 -14.60
CA ALA A 29 10.14 -14.53 -13.39
C ALA A 29 11.19 -13.45 -13.11
N THR A 30 11.90 -12.96 -14.14
CA THR A 30 12.85 -11.85 -14.02
C THR A 30 12.15 -10.56 -13.60
N VAL A 31 11.05 -10.19 -14.27
CA VAL A 31 10.32 -8.96 -13.97
C VAL A 31 9.73 -8.97 -12.55
N VAL A 32 9.25 -10.12 -12.07
CA VAL A 32 8.80 -10.28 -10.68
C VAL A 32 9.99 -10.21 -9.72
N ALA A 33 11.13 -10.80 -10.05
CA ALA A 33 12.34 -10.70 -9.22
C ALA A 33 12.84 -9.25 -9.10
N ASP A 34 12.76 -8.48 -10.18
CA ASP A 34 13.10 -7.06 -10.23
C ASP A 34 12.16 -6.24 -9.33
N ALA A 35 10.84 -6.44 -9.46
CA ALA A 35 9.86 -5.77 -8.60
C ALA A 35 10.07 -6.12 -7.11
N ARG A 36 10.36 -7.40 -6.82
CA ARG A 36 10.66 -7.88 -5.46
C ARG A 36 11.97 -7.37 -4.90
N ALA A 37 12.92 -6.98 -5.75
CA ALA A 37 14.15 -6.37 -5.31
C ALA A 37 13.89 -5.00 -4.66
N VAL A 38 12.87 -4.28 -5.14
CA VAL A 38 12.42 -2.98 -4.59
C VAL A 38 11.43 -3.17 -3.44
N ASP A 39 10.38 -3.96 -3.60
CA ASP A 39 9.40 -4.31 -2.55
C ASP A 39 9.43 -5.83 -2.26
N PRO A 40 10.20 -6.28 -1.25
CA PRO A 40 10.29 -7.69 -0.88
C PRO A 40 8.96 -8.35 -0.48
N GLY A 41 7.94 -7.54 -0.14
CA GLY A 41 6.59 -8.01 0.19
C GLY A 41 5.78 -8.50 -1.01
N ILE A 42 6.26 -8.30 -2.24
CA ILE A 42 5.61 -8.82 -3.45
C ILE A 42 5.76 -10.37 -3.51
N PRO A 43 4.67 -11.13 -3.75
CA PRO A 43 4.73 -12.58 -3.91
C PRO A 43 5.64 -13.04 -5.06
N ARG A 44 6.21 -14.24 -4.96
CA ARG A 44 7.09 -14.81 -6.00
C ARG A 44 6.35 -15.13 -7.30
N ASP A 45 5.05 -15.31 -7.22
CA ASP A 45 4.10 -15.61 -8.30
C ASP A 45 3.20 -14.41 -8.62
N ALA A 46 3.66 -13.19 -8.29
CA ALA A 46 2.92 -11.97 -8.52
C ALA A 46 2.56 -11.74 -10.00
N ASP A 47 1.31 -11.38 -10.23
CA ASP A 47 0.85 -10.81 -11.50
C ASP A 47 1.00 -9.27 -11.53
N ALA A 48 0.68 -8.65 -12.67
CA ALA A 48 0.68 -7.19 -12.83
C ALA A 48 -0.10 -6.48 -11.71
N GLY A 49 -1.29 -6.99 -11.37
CA GLY A 49 -2.15 -6.39 -10.34
C GLY A 49 -1.56 -6.46 -8.93
N HIS A 50 -0.71 -7.44 -8.61
CA HIS A 50 0.05 -7.47 -7.35
C HIS A 50 1.08 -6.34 -7.29
N VAL A 51 1.79 -6.10 -8.39
CA VAL A 51 2.81 -5.05 -8.50
C VAL A 51 2.18 -3.65 -8.51
N GLU A 52 1.07 -3.45 -9.22
CA GLU A 52 0.30 -2.19 -9.16
C GLU A 52 -0.21 -1.87 -7.75
N ARG A 53 -0.69 -2.89 -7.03
CA ARG A 53 -1.10 -2.71 -5.63
C ARG A 53 0.10 -2.38 -4.74
N ALA A 54 1.28 -2.90 -5.03
CA ALA A 54 2.51 -2.55 -4.31
C ALA A 54 2.87 -1.08 -4.51
N ALA A 55 2.91 -0.61 -5.76
CA ALA A 55 3.14 0.80 -6.09
C ALA A 55 2.14 1.73 -5.38
N ARG A 56 0.84 1.39 -5.41
CA ARG A 56 -0.19 2.14 -4.69
C ARG A 56 0.00 2.14 -3.17
N ARG A 57 0.36 0.99 -2.59
CA ARG A 57 0.65 0.91 -1.13
C ARG A 57 1.84 1.77 -0.75
N LEU A 58 2.89 1.76 -1.56
CA LEU A 58 4.10 2.55 -1.35
C LEU A 58 3.78 4.05 -1.25
N LEU A 59 3.07 4.58 -2.23
CA LEU A 59 2.69 6.00 -2.26
C LEU A 59 1.66 6.40 -1.20
N ARG A 60 0.68 5.53 -0.91
CA ARG A 60 -0.25 5.76 0.20
C ARG A 60 0.50 5.85 1.54
N ARG A 61 1.48 4.97 1.76
CA ARG A 61 2.29 4.98 2.97
C ARG A 61 3.15 6.24 3.04
N ALA A 62 3.85 6.59 1.95
CA ALA A 62 4.64 7.81 1.87
C ALA A 62 3.81 9.08 2.14
N ALA A 63 2.56 9.15 1.64
CA ALA A 63 1.66 10.26 1.94
C ALA A 63 1.25 10.31 3.43
N GLN A 64 1.02 9.16 4.07
CA GLN A 64 0.73 9.10 5.51
C GLN A 64 1.96 9.45 6.35
N ASP A 65 3.14 9.01 5.92
CA ASP A 65 4.44 9.35 6.50
C ASP A 65 4.66 10.87 6.43
N GLU A 66 4.40 11.48 5.28
CA GLU A 66 4.45 12.93 5.07
C GLU A 66 3.44 13.68 5.94
N PHE A 67 2.24 13.15 6.12
CA PHE A 67 1.26 13.73 7.03
C PHE A 67 1.74 13.68 8.48
N ALA A 68 2.37 12.59 8.90
CA ALA A 68 2.99 12.52 10.22
C ALA A 68 4.21 13.45 10.32
N ARG A 69 5.00 13.60 9.25
CA ARG A 69 6.20 14.45 9.19
C ARG A 69 5.85 15.93 9.32
N GLU A 70 4.96 16.43 8.47
CA GLU A 70 4.65 17.86 8.35
C GLU A 70 3.19 18.19 8.62
N GLY A 71 2.27 17.32 8.18
CA GLY A 71 0.82 17.55 8.26
C GLY A 71 0.33 17.76 9.70
N VAL A 72 0.84 17.00 10.66
CA VAL A 72 0.49 17.11 12.09
C VAL A 72 0.75 18.51 12.64
N ALA A 73 1.83 19.17 12.21
CA ALA A 73 2.20 20.50 12.67
C ALA A 73 1.56 21.63 11.84
N ARG A 74 1.32 21.41 10.54
CA ARG A 74 0.83 22.43 9.59
C ARG A 74 -0.70 22.54 9.56
N VAL A 75 -1.42 21.45 9.82
CA VAL A 75 -2.89 21.40 9.75
C VAL A 75 -3.48 21.75 11.12
N PRO A 76 -4.55 22.57 11.20
CA PRO A 76 -5.21 22.89 12.47
C PRO A 76 -6.02 21.68 12.95
N LEU A 77 -5.35 20.76 13.64
CA LEU A 77 -5.95 19.52 14.11
C LEU A 77 -6.59 19.70 15.49
N PRO A 78 -7.83 19.22 15.72
CA PRO A 78 -8.49 19.31 17.04
C PRO A 78 -7.76 18.47 18.11
N PRO A 79 -7.93 18.73 19.42
CA PRO A 79 -7.19 18.04 20.51
C PRO A 79 -7.19 16.50 20.46
N GLU A 80 -6.26 15.84 21.16
CA GLU A 80 -6.02 14.38 21.05
C GLU A 80 -7.15 13.50 21.61
N ASP A 81 -7.85 13.97 22.62
CA ASP A 81 -8.95 13.29 23.32
C ASP A 81 -10.30 13.43 22.61
N ILE A 82 -10.30 14.03 21.41
CA ILE A 82 -11.52 14.33 20.68
C ILE A 82 -12.19 13.10 20.08
N GLY A 83 -13.52 13.05 20.20
CA GLY A 83 -14.34 11.99 19.64
C GLY A 83 -14.60 12.15 18.13
N ARG A 84 -15.17 11.10 17.53
CA ARG A 84 -15.53 11.09 16.10
C ARG A 84 -16.59 12.15 15.75
N ALA A 85 -17.54 12.41 16.65
CA ALA A 85 -18.60 13.38 16.40
C ALA A 85 -18.04 14.80 16.30
N GLU A 86 -17.09 15.11 17.17
CA GLU A 86 -16.42 16.40 17.24
C GLU A 86 -15.48 16.61 16.04
N LEU A 87 -14.72 15.58 15.60
CA LEU A 87 -13.95 15.66 14.35
C LEU A 87 -14.80 15.98 13.12
N ARG A 88 -16.02 15.42 13.06
CA ARG A 88 -16.96 15.75 11.98
C ARG A 88 -17.44 17.20 12.03
N ARG A 89 -17.59 17.78 13.23
CA ARG A 89 -17.95 19.20 13.39
C ARG A 89 -16.79 20.13 13.05
N ALA A 90 -15.56 19.70 13.33
CA ALA A 90 -14.35 20.47 13.03
C ALA A 90 -14.05 20.56 11.52
N ASP A 91 -14.58 19.62 10.73
CA ASP A 91 -14.44 19.56 9.26
C ASP A 91 -13.02 19.82 8.74
N VAL A 92 -12.03 19.16 9.36
CA VAL A 92 -10.62 19.24 8.93
C VAL A 92 -10.45 19.03 7.41
N PRO A 93 -11.16 18.10 6.75
CA PRO A 93 -11.08 17.94 5.29
C PRO A 93 -11.54 19.13 4.46
N GLY A 94 -12.32 20.06 5.02
CA GLY A 94 -12.73 21.32 4.39
C GLY A 94 -11.81 22.50 4.73
N ASP A 95 -10.81 22.30 5.59
CA ASP A 95 -9.86 23.35 5.99
C ASP A 95 -8.86 23.65 4.87
N ALA A 96 -8.61 24.94 4.64
CA ALA A 96 -7.72 25.39 3.56
C ALA A 96 -6.26 24.93 3.75
N ARG A 97 -5.76 24.80 4.99
CA ARG A 97 -4.40 24.31 5.26
C ARG A 97 -4.29 22.82 5.02
N PHE A 98 -5.35 22.06 5.34
CA PHE A 98 -5.40 20.64 4.96
C PHE A 98 -5.41 20.47 3.43
N HIS A 99 -6.21 21.27 2.73
CA HIS A 99 -6.21 21.26 1.27
C HIS A 99 -4.84 21.61 0.68
N ALA A 100 -4.20 22.68 1.16
CA ALA A 100 -2.85 23.06 0.71
C ALA A 100 -1.85 21.92 0.93
N PHE A 101 -1.84 21.32 2.12
CA PHE A 101 -0.99 20.16 2.42
C PHE A 101 -1.24 18.99 1.45
N VAL A 102 -2.50 18.65 1.17
CA VAL A 102 -2.82 17.57 0.23
C VAL A 102 -2.32 17.90 -1.17
N GLU A 103 -2.50 19.13 -1.64
CA GLU A 103 -2.01 19.52 -2.97
C GLU A 103 -0.47 19.54 -3.03
N ASP A 104 0.22 19.93 -1.96
CA ASP A 104 1.69 19.83 -1.87
C ASP A 104 2.14 18.36 -2.02
N VAL A 105 1.53 17.43 -1.28
CA VAL A 105 1.83 15.99 -1.38
C VAL A 105 1.54 15.46 -2.79
N LEU A 106 0.40 15.85 -3.38
CA LEU A 106 0.05 15.41 -4.74
C LEU A 106 0.96 16.02 -5.82
N SER A 107 1.52 17.21 -5.57
CA SER A 107 2.48 17.85 -6.48
C SER A 107 3.84 17.14 -6.50
N ALA A 108 4.22 16.51 -5.39
CA ALA A 108 5.41 15.67 -5.27
C ALA A 108 5.23 14.28 -5.90
N VAL A 109 4.00 13.86 -6.18
CA VAL A 109 3.68 12.56 -6.81
C VAL A 109 3.69 12.71 -8.32
N ASP A 110 4.83 12.38 -8.92
CA ASP A 110 5.04 12.33 -10.37
C ASP A 110 5.17 10.88 -10.88
N ILE A 111 4.19 10.44 -11.66
CA ILE A 111 4.15 9.07 -12.22
C ILE A 111 4.41 9.17 -13.70
N VAL A 112 5.63 8.79 -14.07
CA VAL A 112 6.17 8.90 -15.43
C VAL A 112 6.94 7.63 -15.80
N PRO A 113 7.26 7.39 -17.08
CA PRO A 113 8.13 6.28 -17.45
C PRO A 113 9.45 6.33 -16.66
N SER A 114 9.69 5.32 -15.84
CA SER A 114 10.87 5.31 -14.97
C SER A 114 12.15 5.08 -15.79
N PRO A 115 13.17 5.92 -15.64
CA PRO A 115 14.48 5.70 -16.25
C PRO A 115 15.33 4.70 -15.44
N LEU A 116 14.88 4.29 -14.26
CA LEU A 116 15.68 3.50 -13.33
C LEU A 116 15.87 2.06 -13.83
N GLU A 117 17.11 1.58 -13.74
CA GLU A 117 17.39 0.15 -13.80
C GLU A 117 17.16 -0.49 -12.42
N ARG A 118 17.18 -1.83 -12.36
CA ARG A 118 16.95 -2.60 -11.13
C ARG A 118 17.88 -2.16 -10.00
N ASP A 119 19.18 -2.10 -10.27
CA ASP A 119 20.17 -1.85 -9.24
C ASP A 119 20.10 -0.37 -8.78
N ASP A 120 19.73 0.55 -9.67
CA ASP A 120 19.48 1.96 -9.32
C ASP A 120 18.23 2.11 -8.45
N ALA A 121 17.15 1.39 -8.74
CA ALA A 121 15.94 1.42 -7.92
C ALA A 121 16.19 0.85 -6.51
N VAL A 122 17.00 -0.20 -6.39
CA VAL A 122 17.45 -0.74 -5.09
C VAL A 122 18.34 0.26 -4.37
N ALA A 123 19.33 0.84 -5.06
CA ALA A 123 20.22 1.83 -4.49
C ALA A 123 19.46 3.09 -4.02
N LEU A 124 18.47 3.54 -4.79
CA LEU A 124 17.60 4.65 -4.41
C LEU A 124 16.82 4.32 -3.14
N ARG A 125 16.22 3.14 -3.03
CA ARG A 125 15.51 2.72 -1.81
C ARG A 125 16.42 2.70 -0.60
N ASP A 126 17.64 2.18 -0.75
CA ASP A 126 18.57 1.95 0.36
C ASP A 126 19.45 3.18 0.67
N ALA A 127 19.39 4.23 -0.14
CA ALA A 127 20.17 5.44 0.07
C ALA A 127 19.75 6.16 1.36
N ARG A 128 20.74 6.59 2.16
CA ARG A 128 20.52 7.26 3.45
C ARG A 128 19.69 8.55 3.37
N GLY A 129 19.65 9.20 2.20
CA GLY A 129 18.87 10.41 1.98
C GLY A 129 17.43 10.16 1.52
N SER A 130 17.08 8.91 1.21
CA SER A 130 15.80 8.55 0.61
C SER A 130 14.68 8.37 1.62
N SER A 131 15.02 8.00 2.85
CA SER A 131 14.11 7.86 3.97
C SER A 131 14.69 8.49 5.23
N ASP A 132 13.82 9.06 6.06
CA ASP A 132 14.14 9.49 7.42
C ASP A 132 13.40 8.64 8.46
N ALA A 133 13.33 9.09 9.70
CA ALA A 133 12.59 8.42 10.78
C ALA A 133 11.06 8.32 10.53
N TYR A 134 10.52 9.09 9.59
CA TYR A 134 9.13 8.97 9.14
C TYR A 134 8.98 7.99 7.99
N GLY A 135 10.02 7.66 7.23
CA GLY A 135 9.95 6.80 6.04
C GLY A 135 10.36 7.54 4.77
N LEU A 136 9.95 7.00 3.62
CA LEU A 136 10.31 7.56 2.31
C LEU A 136 9.63 8.91 2.09
N SER A 137 10.30 9.82 1.37
CA SER A 137 9.61 11.02 0.87
C SER A 137 8.63 10.65 -0.26
N PRO A 138 7.58 11.47 -0.50
CA PRO A 138 6.66 11.25 -1.61
C PRO A 138 7.35 11.18 -2.97
N GLU A 139 8.40 11.97 -3.21
CA GLU A 139 9.16 12.00 -4.46
C GLU A 139 9.88 10.67 -4.70
N VAL A 140 10.64 10.20 -3.70
CA VAL A 140 11.35 8.92 -3.78
C VAL A 140 10.36 7.77 -3.96
N ALA A 141 9.26 7.80 -3.21
CA ALA A 141 8.19 6.82 -3.36
C ALA A 141 7.57 6.86 -4.77
N SER A 142 7.51 8.03 -5.41
CA SER A 142 7.02 8.20 -6.77
C SER A 142 7.95 7.60 -7.82
N ASP A 143 9.26 7.78 -7.68
CA ASP A 143 10.26 7.17 -8.56
C ASP A 143 10.22 5.65 -8.48
N LEU A 144 10.16 5.10 -7.26
CA LEU A 144 10.05 3.66 -7.01
C LEU A 144 8.70 3.10 -7.48
N ALA A 145 7.60 3.82 -7.28
CA ALA A 145 6.29 3.43 -7.77
C ALA A 145 6.24 3.43 -9.30
N SER A 146 6.81 4.45 -9.95
CA SER A 146 6.95 4.52 -11.41
C SER A 146 7.72 3.32 -11.95
N TYR A 147 8.83 2.95 -11.30
CA TYR A 147 9.59 1.75 -11.64
C TYR A 147 8.72 0.47 -11.54
N LEU A 148 8.00 0.31 -10.42
CA LEU A 148 7.11 -0.83 -10.21
C LEU A 148 5.97 -0.87 -11.24
N LEU A 149 5.37 0.27 -11.59
CA LEU A 149 4.31 0.34 -12.60
C LEU A 149 4.83 -0.01 -14.00
N CYS A 150 6.05 0.38 -14.36
CA CYS A 150 6.69 -0.11 -15.59
C CYS A 150 6.86 -1.64 -15.57
N ARG A 151 7.24 -2.24 -14.43
CA ARG A 151 7.30 -3.71 -14.30
C ARG A 151 5.91 -4.35 -14.41
N ALA A 152 4.90 -3.75 -13.78
CA ALA A 152 3.52 -4.21 -13.87
C ALA A 152 3.00 -4.19 -15.30
N HIS A 153 3.29 -3.13 -16.05
CA HIS A 153 2.94 -3.02 -17.47
C HIS A 153 3.59 -4.13 -18.31
N VAL A 154 4.87 -4.45 -18.07
CA VAL A 154 5.54 -5.57 -18.75
C VAL A 154 4.92 -6.93 -18.40
N LEU A 155 4.41 -7.10 -17.18
CA LEU A 155 3.68 -8.32 -16.78
C LEU A 155 2.27 -8.36 -17.37
N GLY A 156 1.69 -7.20 -17.68
CA GLY A 156 0.39 -7.08 -18.31
C GLY A 156 0.47 -7.46 -19.79
N GLU A 157 -0.37 -8.39 -20.22
CA GLU A 157 -0.51 -8.73 -21.66
C GLU A 157 -1.42 -7.73 -22.40
N GLY A 158 -1.54 -6.50 -21.87
CA GLY A 158 -2.46 -5.47 -22.34
C GLY A 158 -2.03 -4.87 -23.68
N THR A 159 -3.01 -4.36 -24.44
CA THR A 159 -2.77 -3.63 -25.70
C THR A 159 -2.59 -2.13 -25.50
N GLU A 160 -2.82 -1.62 -24.29
CA GLU A 160 -2.62 -0.20 -23.97
C GLU A 160 -1.14 0.16 -24.02
N SER A 161 -0.84 1.43 -24.32
CA SER A 161 0.53 1.91 -24.27
C SER A 161 1.00 2.11 -22.82
N LEU A 162 2.32 2.12 -22.60
CA LEU A 162 2.88 2.42 -21.28
C LEU A 162 2.42 3.79 -20.77
N GLU A 163 2.34 4.80 -21.64
CA GLU A 163 1.93 6.16 -21.29
C GLU A 163 0.46 6.21 -20.84
N GLU A 164 -0.42 5.50 -21.56
CA GLU A 164 -1.83 5.37 -21.19
C GLU A 164 -2.01 4.64 -19.86
N HIS A 165 -1.26 3.55 -19.66
CA HIS A 165 -1.25 2.79 -18.42
C HIS A 165 -0.84 3.68 -17.23
N LEU A 166 0.29 4.38 -17.35
CA LEU A 166 0.81 5.23 -16.29
C LEU A 166 -0.12 6.41 -15.98
N ALA A 167 -0.74 7.03 -17.00
CA ALA A 167 -1.71 8.09 -16.79
C ALA A 167 -2.95 7.61 -16.01
N GLN A 168 -3.46 6.41 -16.32
CA GLN A 168 -4.57 5.80 -15.58
C GLN A 168 -4.18 5.51 -14.13
N GLN A 169 -2.99 4.94 -13.92
CA GLN A 169 -2.48 4.64 -12.57
C GLN A 169 -2.24 5.91 -11.77
N ALA A 170 -1.72 6.98 -12.39
CA ALA A 170 -1.52 8.27 -11.75
C ALA A 170 -2.83 8.86 -11.21
N GLU A 171 -3.90 8.85 -12.00
CA GLU A 171 -5.22 9.34 -11.56
C GLU A 171 -5.75 8.49 -10.40
N GLN A 172 -5.65 7.17 -10.50
CA GLN A 172 -6.08 6.26 -9.44
C GLN A 172 -5.28 6.47 -8.13
N ILE A 173 -3.96 6.59 -8.23
CA ILE A 173 -3.06 6.84 -7.11
C ILE A 173 -3.38 8.18 -6.44
N ARG A 174 -3.57 9.25 -7.21
CA ARG A 174 -3.92 10.57 -6.67
C ARG A 174 -5.25 10.55 -5.93
N GLY A 175 -6.25 9.85 -6.49
CA GLY A 175 -7.53 9.62 -5.83
C GLY A 175 -7.38 8.84 -4.51
N ASP A 176 -6.55 7.80 -4.52
CA ASP A 176 -6.25 6.96 -3.36
C ASP A 176 -5.53 7.72 -2.24
N ILE A 177 -4.53 8.54 -2.58
CA ILE A 177 -3.81 9.41 -1.64
C ILE A 177 -4.78 10.41 -1.00
N ARG A 178 -5.60 11.08 -1.82
CA ARG A 178 -6.61 12.02 -1.30
C ARG A 178 -7.57 11.31 -0.33
N ALA A 179 -8.04 10.11 -0.69
CA ALA A 179 -8.94 9.33 0.15
C ALA A 179 -8.29 8.90 1.47
N VAL A 180 -7.03 8.45 1.46
CA VAL A 180 -6.34 8.01 2.68
C VAL A 180 -6.05 9.18 3.62
N LEU A 181 -5.61 10.33 3.10
CA LEU A 181 -5.36 11.52 3.92
C LEU A 181 -6.65 12.07 4.53
N VAL A 182 -7.75 12.11 3.77
CA VAL A 182 -9.07 12.49 4.30
C VAL A 182 -9.54 11.51 5.38
N ARG A 183 -9.30 10.21 5.20
CA ARG A 183 -9.62 9.20 6.21
C ARG A 183 -8.78 9.39 7.47
N GLN A 184 -7.49 9.68 7.32
CA GLN A 184 -6.54 9.91 8.41
C GLN A 184 -7.06 10.99 9.38
N VAL A 185 -7.60 12.09 8.86
CA VAL A 185 -8.12 13.21 9.68
C VAL A 185 -9.60 13.06 10.09
N ARG A 186 -10.32 12.07 9.53
CA ARG A 186 -11.73 11.78 9.90
C ARG A 186 -11.87 10.66 10.92
N VAL A 187 -10.87 9.80 11.05
CA VAL A 187 -10.88 8.65 11.95
C VAL A 187 -9.99 8.97 13.16
N PRO A 188 -10.56 9.12 14.38
CA PRO A 188 -9.79 9.52 15.57
C PRO A 188 -8.56 8.64 15.82
N LEU A 189 -8.70 7.32 15.65
CA LEU A 189 -7.60 6.39 15.88
C LEU A 189 -6.46 6.59 14.88
N GLU A 190 -6.76 6.85 13.61
CA GLU A 190 -5.71 7.10 12.60
C GLU A 190 -5.02 8.43 12.86
N LEU A 191 -5.79 9.48 13.19
CA LEU A 191 -5.23 10.77 13.57
C LEU A 191 -4.32 10.64 14.80
N LYS A 192 -4.75 9.88 15.81
CA LYS A 192 -3.94 9.59 17.00
C LYS A 192 -2.65 8.87 16.62
N VAL A 193 -2.71 7.81 15.80
CA VAL A 193 -1.51 7.09 15.34
C VAL A 193 -0.51 8.02 14.64
N ALA A 194 -0.98 8.94 13.79
CA ALA A 194 -0.10 9.90 13.13
C ALA A 194 0.57 10.87 14.13
N ARG A 195 -0.18 11.36 15.12
CA ARG A 195 0.34 12.22 16.19
C ARG A 195 1.33 11.52 17.09
N ASP A 196 0.98 10.33 17.55
CA ASP A 196 1.85 9.50 18.39
C ASP A 196 3.17 9.26 17.66
N ARG A 197 3.12 8.95 16.36
CA ARG A 197 4.33 8.78 15.54
C ARG A 197 5.15 10.07 15.44
N HIS A 198 4.53 11.21 15.14
CA HIS A 198 5.20 12.51 15.12
C HIS A 198 5.89 12.82 16.46
N ALA A 199 5.18 12.61 17.57
CA ALA A 199 5.71 12.85 18.91
C ALA A 199 6.85 11.88 19.28
N ARG A 200 6.82 10.61 18.83
CA ARG A 200 7.95 9.67 18.99
C ARG A 200 9.18 10.17 18.25
N VAL A 201 9.04 10.48 16.97
CA VAL A 201 10.17 10.94 16.13
C VAL A 201 10.76 12.25 16.67
N GLN A 202 9.93 13.21 17.10
CA GLN A 202 10.41 14.45 17.73
C GLN A 202 11.19 14.20 19.04
N ARG A 203 10.85 13.15 19.78
CA ARG A 203 11.58 12.74 21.00
C ARG A 203 12.86 11.95 20.69
N GLY A 204 13.18 11.72 19.42
CA GLY A 204 14.32 10.91 19.01
C GLY A 204 14.12 9.41 19.24
N GLU A 205 12.88 8.99 19.52
CA GLU A 205 12.49 7.58 19.57
C GLU A 205 12.32 7.10 18.13
N VAL A 206 13.44 6.76 17.49
CA VAL A 206 13.46 6.14 16.17
C VAL A 206 13.17 4.65 16.38
N GLU A 207 12.22 4.11 15.63
CA GLU A 207 12.05 2.67 15.51
C GLU A 207 13.33 2.09 14.88
N ASP A 208 14.10 1.33 15.66
CA ASP A 208 14.95 0.26 15.10
C ASP A 208 14.00 -0.76 14.46
N GLU A 209 13.60 -0.49 13.22
CA GLU A 209 12.59 -1.25 12.48
C GLU A 209 11.22 -1.28 13.17
N PHE A 210 10.16 -1.45 12.37
CA PHE A 210 8.83 -1.70 12.90
C PHE A 210 8.80 -3.15 13.43
N ALA A 211 9.53 -3.43 14.51
CA ALA A 211 9.25 -4.59 15.35
C ALA A 211 7.85 -4.37 15.89
N SER A 212 6.92 -5.24 15.50
CA SER A 212 5.62 -5.35 16.13
C SER A 212 5.79 -5.19 17.66
N PRO A 213 4.92 -4.47 18.40
CA PRO A 213 5.08 -4.22 19.84
C PRO A 213 5.10 -5.51 20.71
N THR A 214 5.05 -6.66 20.07
CA THR A 214 5.40 -7.96 20.59
C THR A 214 6.39 -8.57 19.60
N GLY A 215 7.64 -8.74 20.04
CA GLY A 215 8.61 -9.59 19.34
C GLY A 215 7.90 -10.88 18.91
N GLY A 216 7.89 -11.09 17.61
CA GLY A 216 7.19 -12.19 17.00
C GLY A 216 7.94 -13.49 17.27
N PRO A 217 7.25 -14.61 17.33
CA PRO A 217 7.86 -15.94 17.41
C PRO A 217 8.69 -16.30 16.16
N GLY A 218 8.68 -15.46 15.13
CA GLY A 218 9.52 -15.55 13.94
C GLY A 218 10.82 -14.74 14.03
N ASP A 219 11.03 -13.99 15.09
CA ASP A 219 12.19 -13.11 15.24
C ASP A 219 13.45 -13.93 15.57
N GLU A 220 14.61 -13.44 15.12
CA GLU A 220 15.91 -14.11 15.34
C GLU A 220 16.21 -14.27 16.84
N ASP A 221 15.79 -13.29 17.65
CA ASP A 221 15.96 -13.26 19.11
C ASP A 221 14.83 -13.95 19.91
N ALA A 222 13.80 -14.49 19.25
CA ALA A 222 12.70 -15.14 19.95
C ALA A 222 13.20 -16.35 20.75
N THR A 223 12.77 -16.46 22.01
CA THR A 223 13.10 -17.62 22.83
C THR A 223 12.37 -18.87 22.32
N ALA A 224 12.93 -20.06 22.56
CA ALA A 224 12.29 -21.32 22.17
C ALA A 224 10.87 -21.48 22.75
N GLU A 225 10.62 -20.85 23.91
CA GLU A 225 9.34 -20.87 24.60
C GLU A 225 8.28 -20.00 23.90
N GLU A 226 8.65 -18.81 23.42
CA GLU A 226 7.77 -17.92 22.65
C GLU A 226 7.38 -18.52 21.30
N ARG A 227 8.32 -19.18 20.62
CA ARG A 227 8.04 -19.91 19.36
C ARG A 227 7.05 -21.05 19.58
N ALA A 228 7.24 -21.82 20.66
CA ALA A 228 6.36 -22.92 21.02
C ALA A 228 4.96 -22.43 21.43
N ASP A 229 4.88 -21.32 22.17
CA ASP A 229 3.62 -20.77 22.65
C ASP A 229 2.73 -20.22 21.53
N PHE A 230 3.33 -19.55 20.55
CA PHE A 230 2.60 -19.15 19.36
C PHE A 230 2.10 -20.32 18.52
N GLY A 231 2.93 -21.36 18.33
CA GLY A 231 2.50 -22.57 17.64
C GLY A 231 1.27 -23.21 18.29
N ARG A 232 1.22 -23.23 19.63
CA ARG A 232 0.06 -23.69 20.40
C ARG A 232 -1.16 -22.78 20.21
N ARG A 233 -0.99 -21.46 20.30
CA ARG A 233 -2.09 -20.49 20.12
C ARG A 233 -2.65 -20.49 18.70
N ALA A 234 -1.80 -20.57 17.68
CA ALA A 234 -2.21 -20.66 16.28
C ALA A 234 -2.99 -21.96 16.00
N ARG A 235 -2.52 -23.08 16.56
CA ARG A 235 -3.22 -24.37 16.45
C ARG A 235 -4.57 -24.35 17.17
N ALA A 236 -4.63 -23.80 18.38
CA ALA A 236 -5.89 -23.64 19.13
C ALA A 236 -6.88 -22.71 18.40
N ALA A 237 -6.41 -21.62 17.80
CA ALA A 237 -7.25 -20.72 17.01
C ALA A 237 -7.76 -21.39 15.72
N PHE A 238 -6.93 -22.19 15.06
CA PHE A 238 -7.32 -22.98 13.89
C PHE A 238 -8.34 -24.07 14.24
N GLU A 239 -8.12 -24.81 15.32
CA GLU A 239 -9.06 -25.81 15.83
C GLU A 239 -10.39 -25.16 16.24
N PHE A 240 -10.35 -24.00 16.91
CA PHE A 240 -11.54 -23.23 17.23
C PHE A 240 -12.29 -22.77 15.97
N ALA A 241 -11.58 -22.27 14.95
CA ALA A 241 -12.17 -21.85 13.68
C ALA A 241 -12.84 -23.01 12.90
N GLN A 242 -12.49 -24.27 13.18
CA GLN A 242 -13.17 -25.44 12.62
C GLN A 242 -14.46 -25.81 13.37
N THR A 243 -14.61 -25.39 14.62
CA THR A 243 -15.85 -25.60 15.37
C THR A 243 -17.00 -24.78 14.81
N GLU A 244 -18.24 -25.21 15.06
CA GLU A 244 -19.43 -24.48 14.63
C GLU A 244 -19.56 -23.11 15.30
N ALA A 245 -19.19 -23.01 16.59
CA ALA A 245 -19.13 -21.75 17.33
C ALA A 245 -18.06 -20.80 16.78
N GLY A 246 -16.86 -21.32 16.43
CA GLY A 246 -15.81 -20.51 15.82
C GLY A 246 -16.18 -20.04 14.41
N ARG A 247 -16.78 -20.90 13.58
CA ARG A 247 -17.29 -20.51 12.25
C ARG A 247 -18.36 -19.42 12.35
N ALA A 248 -19.26 -19.51 13.34
CA ALA A 248 -20.26 -18.47 13.59
C ALA A 248 -19.62 -17.14 14.05
N ALA A 249 -18.64 -17.19 14.96
CA ALA A 249 -17.94 -16.01 15.46
C ALA A 249 -17.13 -15.30 14.36
N PHE A 250 -16.35 -16.04 13.57
CA PHE A 250 -15.61 -15.48 12.44
C PHE A 250 -16.56 -15.02 11.31
N GLY A 251 -17.68 -15.71 11.10
CA GLY A 251 -18.74 -15.28 10.18
C GLY A 251 -19.35 -13.93 10.59
N ALA A 252 -19.66 -13.73 11.86
CA ALA A 252 -20.18 -12.48 12.38
C ALA A 252 -19.18 -11.32 12.25
N LEU A 253 -17.89 -11.57 12.46
CA LEU A 253 -16.82 -10.60 12.25
C LEU A 253 -16.70 -10.20 10.77
N ARG A 254 -16.75 -11.18 9.86
CA ARG A 254 -16.72 -10.94 8.41
C ARG A 254 -17.93 -10.13 7.95
N THR A 255 -19.13 -10.49 8.38
CA THR A 255 -20.35 -9.74 8.03
C THR A 255 -20.38 -8.34 8.66
N GLY A 256 -19.80 -8.18 9.86
CA GLY A 256 -19.62 -6.86 10.48
C GLY A 256 -18.64 -5.98 9.68
N ALA A 257 -17.56 -6.57 9.17
CA ALA A 257 -16.60 -5.89 8.31
C ALA A 257 -17.22 -5.53 6.94
N GLU A 258 -17.94 -6.45 6.28
CA GLU A 258 -18.64 -6.21 5.01
C GLU A 258 -19.69 -5.09 5.14
N LYS A 259 -20.52 -5.13 6.18
CA LYS A 259 -21.50 -4.04 6.47
C LYS A 259 -20.82 -2.71 6.78
N ALA A 260 -19.64 -2.73 7.41
CA ALA A 260 -18.87 -1.51 7.60
C ALA A 260 -18.40 -0.95 6.26
N TYR A 261 -17.90 -1.79 5.35
CA TYR A 261 -17.47 -1.39 4.00
C TYR A 261 -18.62 -0.84 3.14
N GLU A 262 -19.78 -1.49 3.11
CA GLU A 262 -20.96 -1.03 2.34
C GLU A 262 -21.42 0.36 2.79
N ARG A 263 -21.38 0.63 4.10
CA ARG A 263 -21.79 1.92 4.69
C ARG A 263 -20.84 3.06 4.36
N TYR A 264 -19.60 2.76 3.96
CA TYR A 264 -18.66 3.75 3.43
C TYR A 264 -18.73 3.91 1.90
N GLY A 265 -19.38 2.98 1.18
CA GLY A 265 -19.54 3.05 -0.28
C GLY A 265 -20.83 3.73 -0.77
N SER A 266 -21.89 3.83 0.05
CA SER A 266 -23.23 4.21 -0.41
C SER A 266 -23.58 5.70 -0.33
N THR A 267 -22.71 6.60 0.13
CA THR A 267 -22.98 8.05 0.16
C THR A 267 -22.36 8.79 -1.03
N ARG A 268 -22.76 8.45 -2.26
CA ARG A 268 -22.63 9.36 -3.41
C ARG A 268 -23.54 8.95 -4.58
N THR A 269 -24.79 9.38 -4.51
CA THR A 269 -25.59 9.66 -5.72
C THR A 269 -26.56 10.79 -5.37
N PRO A 270 -26.29 12.05 -5.76
CA PRO A 270 -27.25 13.12 -5.56
C PRO A 270 -28.43 12.95 -6.54
N SER A 271 -29.65 12.98 -5.99
CA SER A 271 -30.91 13.04 -6.73
C SER A 271 -30.92 14.26 -7.65
N ARG A 272 -31.14 14.01 -8.94
CA ARG A 272 -31.23 15.00 -10.01
C ARG A 272 -32.66 15.55 -10.08
N ASN A 273 -33.07 16.36 -9.12
CA ASN A 273 -34.32 17.13 -9.21
C ASN A 273 -34.10 18.56 -8.67
N PRO A 274 -34.33 19.62 -9.47
CA PRO A 274 -34.21 20.99 -9.01
C PRO A 274 -35.38 21.39 -8.09
N PRO A 275 -35.17 22.30 -7.12
CA PRO A 275 -36.20 22.71 -6.16
C PRO A 275 -37.29 23.57 -6.82
N ARG A 276 -38.55 23.18 -6.64
CA ARG A 276 -39.72 24.02 -6.94
C ARG A 276 -39.79 25.19 -5.96
N LYS A 277 -39.90 26.42 -6.47
CA LYS A 277 -40.14 27.63 -5.67
C LYS A 277 -41.48 27.53 -4.90
N PRO A 278 -41.57 28.03 -3.67
CA PRO A 278 -42.84 28.17 -2.96
C PRO A 278 -43.66 29.37 -3.49
N PRO A 279 -45.00 29.32 -3.42
CA PRO A 279 -45.84 30.46 -3.76
C PRO A 279 -45.72 31.56 -2.70
N ARG A 280 -45.70 32.82 -3.14
CA ARG A 280 -45.83 33.99 -2.25
C ARG A 280 -47.31 34.21 -1.90
N PRO A 281 -47.61 34.78 -0.72
CA PRO A 281 -48.96 35.19 -0.36
C PRO A 281 -49.46 36.34 -1.26
#